data_AF-A0A4R4G738-F1
#
_entry.id   AF-A0A4R4G738-F1
#
_cell.length_a   1.000
_cell.length_b   1.000
_cell.length_c   1.000
_cell.angle_alpha   90.00
_cell.angle_beta   90.00
_cell.angle_gamma   90.00
#
_symmetry.space_group_name_H-M   'P 1'
#
loop_
_entity.id
_entity.type
_entity.pdbx_description
1 polymer ?
#
loop_
_entity_poly.entity_id
_entity_poly.type
_entity_poly.pdbx_seq_one_letter_code
_entity_poly.pdbx_strand_id
1 'polypeptide(L)'
;MKRPTHLTVENVAEVLLKKGRITQDQYKDILIKGGAQRAKLQKYQESNSGRRYQQAANLITPAEIISSFNLLIPDGSGRLLSEDDITRAVAEEAGMAYQK
;
A
#
# COMPACT_ATOMS: atom_id res chain seq x y z
N MET A 1 13.63 18.30 -9.01
CA MET A 1 12.25 17.77 -8.92
C MET A 1 11.78 17.92 -7.48
N LYS A 2 10.60 18.50 -7.25
CA LYS A 2 10.01 18.62 -5.92
C LYS A 2 9.62 17.21 -5.46
N ARG A 3 10.18 16.71 -4.36
CA ARG A 3 9.75 15.42 -3.80
C ARG A 3 8.28 15.56 -3.40
N PRO A 4 7.39 14.64 -3.79
CA PRO A 4 6.00 14.69 -3.37
C PRO A 4 5.95 14.70 -1.84
N THR A 5 5.25 15.68 -1.26
CA THR A 5 5.10 15.84 0.20
C THR A 5 4.11 14.83 0.80
N HIS A 6 3.43 14.04 -0.06
CA HIS A 6 2.48 13.02 0.34
C HIS A 6 2.75 11.70 -0.41
N LEU A 7 2.71 10.58 0.32
CA LEU A 7 2.75 9.24 -0.25
C LEU A 7 1.43 8.93 -0.96
N THR A 8 1.50 8.57 -2.24
CA THR A 8 0.34 8.16 -3.06
C THR A 8 0.46 6.68 -3.43
N VAL A 9 -0.65 6.07 -3.86
CA VAL A 9 -0.67 4.66 -4.29
C VAL A 9 0.28 4.44 -5.46
N GLU A 10 0.30 5.38 -6.42
CA GLU A 10 1.12 5.34 -7.62
C GLU A 10 2.61 5.37 -7.28
N ASN A 11 3.02 6.29 -6.41
CA ASN A 11 4.42 6.41 -5.99
C ASN A 11 4.89 5.16 -5.22
N VAL A 12 4.04 4.63 -4.33
CA VAL A 12 4.39 3.40 -3.59
C VAL A 12 4.46 2.20 -4.53
N ALA A 13 3.51 2.06 -5.45
CA ALA A 13 3.53 0.99 -6.46
C ALA A 13 4.78 1.07 -7.36
N GLU A 14 5.22 2.27 -7.73
CA GLU A 14 6.47 2.47 -8.49
C GLU A 14 7.69 2.00 -7.70
N VAL A 15 7.79 2.34 -6.41
CA VAL A 15 8.87 1.86 -5.53
C VAL A 15 8.89 0.34 -5.44
N LEU A 16 7.71 -0.28 -5.28
CA LEU A 16 7.57 -1.74 -5.22
C LEU A 16 8.00 -2.40 -6.52
N LEU A 17 7.63 -1.82 -7.67
CA LEU A 17 8.03 -2.31 -8.98
C LEU A 17 9.55 -2.21 -9.16
N LYS A 18 10.15 -1.06 -8.87
CA LYS A 18 11.61 -0.82 -8.94
C LYS A 18 12.40 -1.81 -8.08
N LYS A 19 11.86 -2.17 -6.92
CA LYS A 19 12.47 -3.12 -5.97
C LYS A 19 12.13 -4.59 -6.28
N GLY A 20 11.40 -4.87 -7.35
CA GLY A 20 11.01 -6.25 -7.72
C GLY A 20 10.07 -6.91 -6.71
N ARG A 21 9.29 -6.14 -5.95
CA ARG A 21 8.30 -6.65 -4.99
C ARG A 21 6.94 -6.93 -5.62
N ILE A 22 6.70 -6.38 -6.81
CA ILE A 22 5.54 -6.64 -7.65
C ILE A 22 5.99 -6.75 -9.12
N THR A 23 5.18 -7.41 -9.94
CA THR A 23 5.36 -7.51 -11.39
C THR A 23 4.76 -6.30 -12.10
N GLN A 24 5.09 -6.13 -13.39
CA GLN A 24 4.52 -5.06 -14.23
C GLN A 24 2.99 -5.16 -14.35
N ASP A 25 2.44 -6.38 -14.41
CA ASP A 25 1.00 -6.58 -14.52
C ASP A 25 0.28 -6.26 -13.21
N GLN A 26 0.86 -6.69 -12.08
CA GLN A 26 0.38 -6.29 -10.75
C GLN A 26 0.43 -4.77 -10.54
N TYR A 27 1.49 -4.10 -11.02
CA TYR A 27 1.60 -2.65 -11.00
C TYR A 27 0.46 -1.98 -11.77
N LYS A 28 0.19 -2.41 -13.01
CA LYS A 28 -0.92 -1.87 -13.81
C LYS A 28 -2.27 -2.09 -13.13
N ASP A 29 -2.49 -3.27 -12.54
CA ASP A 29 -3.71 -3.59 -11.81
C ASP A 29 -3.92 -2.64 -10.62
N ILE A 30 -2.87 -2.34 -9.85
CA ILE A 30 -2.91 -1.38 -8.75
C ILE A 30 -3.32 0.01 -9.28
N LEU A 31 -2.71 0.48 -10.37
CA LEU A 31 -3.04 1.80 -10.94
C LEU A 31 -4.50 1.90 -11.40
N ILE A 32 -5.01 0.84 -12.02
CA ILE A 32 -6.38 0.82 -12.55
C ILE A 32 -7.41 0.71 -11.42
N LYS A 33 -7.15 -0.16 -10.43
CA LYS A 33 -8.15 -0.56 -9.42
C LYS A 33 -7.96 0.12 -8.06
N GLY A 34 -6.86 0.85 -7.85
CA GLY A 34 -6.49 1.42 -6.55
C GLY A 34 -7.57 2.32 -5.94
N GLY A 35 -8.21 3.18 -6.74
CA GLY A 35 -9.30 4.04 -6.28
C GLY A 35 -10.54 3.25 -5.83
N ALA A 36 -10.93 2.22 -6.58
CA ALA A 36 -12.04 1.34 -6.21
C ALA A 36 -11.73 0.55 -4.93
N GLN A 37 -10.47 0.10 -4.79
CA GLN A 37 -10.03 -0.62 -3.61
C GLN A 37 -10.04 0.27 -2.36
N ARG A 38 -9.58 1.53 -2.48
CA ARG A 38 -9.69 2.54 -1.41
C ARG A 38 -11.14 2.74 -0.97
N ALA A 39 -12.06 2.92 -1.92
CA ALA A 39 -13.48 3.09 -1.60
C ALA A 39 -14.09 1.86 -0.91
N LYS A 40 -13.66 0.64 -1.29
CA LYS A 40 -14.08 -0.60 -0.64
C LYS A 40 -13.61 -0.68 0.81
N LEU A 41 -12.34 -0.36 1.06
CA LEU A 41 -11.77 -0.30 2.42
C LEU A 41 -12.49 0.75 3.28
N GLN A 42 -12.81 1.90 2.71
CA GLN A 42 -13.50 2.97 3.43
C GLN A 42 -14.89 2.54 3.89
N LYS A 43 -15.67 1.93 3.00
CA LYS A 43 -16.99 1.38 3.35
C LYS A 43 -16.89 0.30 4.42
N TYR A 44 -15.86 -0.54 4.36
CA TYR A 44 -15.63 -1.57 5.38
C TYR A 44 -15.35 -0.95 6.76
N GLN A 45 -14.47 0.05 6.84
CA GLN A 45 -14.18 0.78 8.08
C GLN A 45 -15.44 1.49 8.64
N GLU A 46 -16.23 2.15 7.78
CA GLU A 46 -17.49 2.80 8.16
C GLU A 46 -18.53 1.80 8.72
N SER A 47 -18.59 0.59 8.15
CA SER A 47 -19.51 -0.46 8.61
C SER A 47 -19.10 -1.12 9.92
N ASN A 48 -17.80 -1.15 10.23
CA ASN A 48 -17.24 -1.82 11.41
C ASN A 48 -16.97 -0.90 12.61
N SER A 49 -17.11 0.42 12.45
CA SER A 49 -16.74 1.38 13.50
C SER A 49 -17.88 1.59 14.51
N GLY A 50 -17.81 0.83 15.61
CA GLY A 50 -18.44 1.22 16.86
C GLY A 50 -17.94 2.62 17.30
N ARG A 51 -18.84 3.48 17.78
CA ARG A 51 -18.76 4.94 18.02
C ARG A 51 -17.54 5.52 18.79
N ARG A 52 -16.46 4.79 19.08
CA ARG A 52 -15.38 5.21 20.00
C ARG A 52 -14.04 5.63 19.40
N TYR A 53 -13.81 5.51 18.09
CA TYR A 53 -12.49 5.82 17.48
C TYR A 53 -12.55 6.81 16.30
N GLN A 54 -13.51 7.72 16.28
CA GLN A 54 -13.94 8.43 15.05
C GLN A 54 -13.05 9.59 14.55
N GLN A 55 -11.86 9.87 15.10
CA GLN A 55 -11.07 11.05 14.66
C GLN A 55 -9.63 10.77 14.22
N ALA A 56 -9.03 9.62 14.55
CA ALA A 56 -7.71 9.22 14.02
C ALA A 56 -7.76 7.98 13.09
N ALA A 57 -8.91 7.32 12.98
CA ALA A 57 -9.06 5.98 12.39
C ALA A 57 -9.51 5.93 10.91
N ASN A 58 -9.64 7.07 10.22
CA ASN A 58 -10.23 7.12 8.87
C ASN A 58 -9.22 7.36 7.73
N LEU A 59 -7.91 7.37 8.01
CA LEU A 59 -6.93 7.58 6.97
C LEU A 59 -6.40 6.24 6.43
N ILE A 60 -7.08 5.72 5.41
CA ILE A 60 -6.59 4.56 4.65
C ILE A 60 -5.27 4.93 3.96
N THR A 61 -4.22 4.19 4.31
CA THR A 61 -2.87 4.43 3.81
C THR A 61 -2.67 3.81 2.42
N PRO A 62 -1.72 4.31 1.60
CA PRO A 62 -1.35 3.64 0.35
C PRO A 62 -0.88 2.18 0.56
N ALA A 63 -0.20 1.89 1.66
CA ALA A 63 0.29 0.55 1.97
C ALA A 63 -0.87 -0.42 2.32
N GLU A 64 -1.89 0.06 3.05
CA GLU A 64 -3.12 -0.67 3.32
C GLU A 64 -3.90 -0.95 2.02
N ILE A 65 -4.00 0.06 1.13
CA ILE A 65 -4.66 -0.12 -0.18
C ILE A 65 -3.97 -1.21 -0.98
N ILE A 66 -2.64 -1.15 -1.12
CA ILE A 66 -1.90 -2.09 -1.96
C ILE A 66 -1.90 -3.50 -1.34
N SER A 67 -1.67 -3.64 -0.03
CA SER A 67 -1.68 -4.95 0.62
C SER A 67 -3.05 -5.65 0.52
N SER A 68 -4.15 -4.89 0.49
CA SER A 68 -5.50 -5.44 0.34
C SER A 68 -5.78 -6.11 -1.03
N PHE A 69 -4.89 -5.96 -2.02
CA PHE A 69 -4.94 -6.71 -3.27
C PHE A 69 -4.50 -8.17 -3.10
N ASN A 70 -3.89 -8.54 -1.97
CA ASN A 70 -3.36 -9.89 -1.72
C ASN A 70 -2.44 -10.37 -2.84
N LEU A 71 -1.50 -9.51 -3.24
CA LEU A 71 -0.54 -9.82 -4.29
C LEU A 71 0.53 -10.78 -3.78
N LEU A 72 0.97 -11.71 -4.63
CA LEU A 72 2.15 -12.53 -4.36
C LEU A 72 3.43 -11.75 -4.66
N ILE A 73 4.44 -11.91 -3.80
CA ILE A 73 5.79 -11.43 -4.07
C ILE A 73 6.41 -12.29 -5.18
N PRO A 74 7.00 -11.71 -6.25
CA PRO A 74 7.57 -12.45 -7.37
C PRO A 74 8.97 -13.02 -7.04
N ASP A 75 9.15 -13.55 -5.84
CA ASP A 75 10.40 -14.19 -5.36
C ASP A 75 10.31 -15.73 -5.32
N GLY A 76 9.19 -16.30 -5.78
CA GLY A 76 8.93 -17.74 -5.75
C GLY A 76 8.57 -18.29 -4.37
N SER A 77 8.51 -17.47 -3.32
CA SER A 77 8.18 -17.92 -1.96
C SER A 77 6.71 -18.24 -1.74
N GLY A 78 5.82 -17.78 -2.63
CA GLY A 78 4.37 -17.89 -2.47
C GLY A 78 3.80 -17.00 -1.36
N ARG A 79 4.60 -16.08 -0.79
CA ARG A 79 4.14 -15.16 0.26
C ARG A 79 3.38 -13.98 -0.34
N LEU A 80 2.39 -13.51 0.41
CA LEU A 80 1.67 -12.27 0.11
C LEU A 80 2.52 -11.05 0.47
N LEU A 81 2.37 -10.00 -0.33
CA LEU A 81 2.93 -8.69 -0.08
C LEU A 81 2.13 -8.00 1.05
N SER A 82 2.73 -7.94 2.23
CA SER A 82 2.10 -7.35 3.42
C SER A 82 2.29 -5.83 3.50
N GLU A 83 1.51 -5.15 4.34
CA GLU A 83 1.69 -3.73 4.63
C GLU A 83 3.09 -3.42 5.21
N ASP A 84 3.63 -4.33 6.04
CA ASP A 84 4.97 -4.25 6.63
C ASP A 84 6.06 -4.32 5.55
N ASP A 85 5.90 -5.22 4.56
CA ASP A 85 6.83 -5.30 3.43
C ASP A 85 6.81 -4.03 2.58
N ILE A 86 5.63 -3.44 2.39
CA ILE A 86 5.45 -2.21 1.62
C ILE A 86 6.08 -1.03 2.36
N THR A 87 5.81 -0.90 3.66
CA THR A 87 6.36 0.18 4.49
C THR A 87 7.88 0.11 4.55
N ARG A 88 8.44 -1.11 4.69
CA ARG A 88 9.88 -1.34 4.62
C ARG A 88 10.46 -0.89 3.27
N ALA A 89 9.83 -1.28 2.16
CA ALA A 89 10.28 -0.90 0.83
C ALA A 89 10.31 0.63 0.64
N VAL A 90 9.31 1.34 1.15
CA VAL A 90 9.25 2.81 1.12
C VAL A 90 10.34 3.43 1.99
N ALA A 91 10.54 2.92 3.21
CA ALA A 91 11.59 3.41 4.11
C ALA A 91 12.98 3.28 3.47
N GLU A 92 13.28 2.11 2.90
CA GLU A 92 14.53 1.86 2.19
C GLU A 92 14.74 2.81 0.99
N GLU A 93 13.71 3.08 0.19
CA GLU A 93 13.81 4.03 -0.93
C GLU A 93 14.05 5.46 -0.44
N ALA A 94 13.48 5.83 0.71
CA ALA A 94 13.69 7.14 1.33
C ALA A 94 15.04 7.27 2.05
N GLY A 95 15.85 6.21 2.10
CA GLY A 95 17.10 6.18 2.87
C GLY A 95 16.90 6.18 4.38
N MET A 96 15.72 5.75 4.86
CA MET A 96 15.38 5.65 6.27
C MET A 96 15.54 4.21 6.76
N ALA A 97 16.06 4.04 7.98
CA ALA A 97 16.08 2.74 8.63
C ALA A 97 14.65 2.33 9.03
N TYR A 98 14.24 1.12 8.65
CA TYR A 98 12.97 0.55 9.07
C TYR A 98 13.12 -0.12 10.44
N GLN A 99 12.27 0.23 11.40
CA GLN A 99 12.12 -0.43 12.69
C GLN A 99 10.65 -0.84 12.84
N LYS A 100 10.43 -2.09 13.27
CA LYS A 100 9.09 -2.68 13.43
C LYS A 100 8.53 -2.38 14.81
#